data_AF-A0A6I2MMH4-F1
#
_entry.id   AF-A0A6I2MMH4-F1
#
_cell.length_a   1.000
_cell.length_b   1.000
_cell.length_c   1.000
_cell.angle_alpha   90.00
_cell.angle_beta   90.00
_cell.angle_gamma   90.00
#
_symmetry.space_group_name_H-M   'P 1'
#
loop_
_entity.id
_entity.type
_entity.pdbx_description
1 polymer ?
#
loop_
_entity_poly.entity_id
_entity_poly.type
_entity_poly.pdbx_seq_one_letter_code
_entity_poly.pdbx_strand_id
1 'polypeptide(L)'
;MIQRIQTIYLVLVALLGGVAPFLVYLWLDANGKEFFAQNDIMVSVALYLTGALALVAIFLYKKRQNQFVLNRLNMILNLFLLGFFVYRSLNLSGETLVSEKGIGMLIPVFSIVFLVLANRAIKKDEDLVKSVDRLR
;
A
#
# COMPACT_ATOMS: atom_id res chain seq x y z
N MET A 1 9.66 -23.32 11.40
CA MET A 1 9.51 -21.99 10.79
C MET A 1 8.19 -21.42 11.26
N ILE A 2 8.21 -20.57 12.29
CA ILE A 2 7.00 -19.91 12.79
C ILE A 2 6.43 -19.05 11.65
N GLN A 3 5.12 -19.16 11.44
CA GLN A 3 4.36 -18.40 10.47
C GLN A 3 4.68 -16.91 10.61
N ARG A 4 5.30 -16.36 9.57
CA ARG A 4 5.78 -14.97 9.54
C ARG A 4 4.61 -14.04 9.31
N ILE A 5 4.12 -13.42 10.37
CA ILE A 5 2.95 -12.55 10.31
C ILE A 5 3.13 -11.35 9.38
N GLN A 6 4.38 -10.92 9.11
CA GLN A 6 4.67 -9.89 8.12
C GLN A 6 4.20 -10.26 6.71
N THR A 7 4.20 -11.55 6.36
CA THR A 7 3.77 -12.01 5.03
C THR A 7 2.27 -11.77 4.83
N ILE A 8 1.45 -11.92 5.88
CA ILE A 8 0.01 -11.64 5.79
C ILE A 8 -0.23 -10.17 5.45
N TYR A 9 0.45 -9.26 6.15
CA TYR A 9 0.32 -7.83 5.89
C TYR A 9 0.82 -7.45 4.49
N LEU A 10 1.92 -8.05 4.02
CA LEU A 10 2.43 -7.79 2.67
C LEU A 10 1.52 -8.34 1.57
N VAL A 11 0.87 -9.49 1.79
CA VAL A 11 -0.14 -10.02 0.87
C VAL A 11 -1.33 -9.07 0.79
N LEU A 12 -1.79 -8.51 1.91
CA LEU A 12 -2.87 -7.52 1.90
C LEU A 12 -2.48 -6.28 1.09
N VAL A 13 -1.26 -5.77 1.24
CA VAL A 13 -0.75 -4.65 0.42
C VAL A 13 -0.68 -5.03 -1.06
N ALA A 14 -0.24 -6.25 -1.38
CA ALA A 14 -0.20 -6.74 -2.76
C ALA A 14 -1.60 -6.78 -3.39
N LEU A 15 -2.61 -7.24 -2.64
CA LEU A 15 -4.00 -7.25 -3.10
C LEU A 15 -4.58 -5.83 -3.23
N LEU A 16 -4.26 -4.94 -2.30
CA LEU A 16 -4.69 -3.54 -2.35
C LEU A 16 -4.10 -2.78 -3.53
N GLY A 17 -2.83 -3.00 -3.87
CA GLY A 17 -2.19 -2.34 -5.02
C GLY A 17 -2.49 -3.02 -6.36
N GLY A 18 -2.66 -4.34 -6.36
CA GLY A 18 -2.77 -5.14 -7.59
C GLY A 18 -4.18 -5.55 -8.00
N VAL A 19 -5.12 -5.69 -7.06
CA VAL A 19 -6.47 -6.23 -7.33
C VAL A 19 -7.56 -5.23 -7.02
N ALA A 20 -7.52 -4.60 -5.84
CA ALA A 20 -8.52 -3.62 -5.42
C ALA A 20 -8.80 -2.51 -6.46
N PRO A 21 -7.80 -1.95 -7.18
CA PRO A 21 -8.06 -0.86 -8.13
C PRO A 21 -8.87 -1.26 -9.38
N PHE A 22 -9.11 -2.56 -9.59
CA PHE A 22 -10.02 -3.09 -10.61
C PHE A 22 -11.43 -3.34 -10.09
N LEU A 23 -11.60 -3.49 -8.77
CA LEU A 23 -12.87 -3.84 -8.13
C LEU A 23 -13.62 -2.61 -7.60
N VAL A 24 -12.88 -1.57 -7.20
CA VAL A 24 -13.45 -0.33 -6.68
C VAL A 24 -13.01 0.85 -7.51
N TYR A 25 -13.95 1.75 -7.81
CA TYR A 25 -13.61 3.02 -8.44
C TYR A 25 -12.83 3.90 -7.46
N LEU A 26 -11.84 4.60 -7.99
CA LEU A 26 -10.98 5.51 -7.24
C LEU A 26 -11.70 6.82 -6.94
N TRP A 27 -12.41 7.39 -7.91
CA TRP A 27 -13.21 8.60 -7.73
C TRP A 27 -14.32 8.71 -8.77
N LEU A 28 -15.25 9.65 -8.56
CA LEU A 28 -16.22 10.07 -9.56
C LEU A 28 -15.75 11.38 -10.21
N ASP A 29 -15.83 11.45 -11.53
CA ASP A 29 -15.59 12.70 -12.26
C ASP A 29 -16.77 13.68 -12.14
N ALA A 30 -16.63 14.92 -12.60
CA ALA A 30 -17.67 15.95 -12.52
C ALA A 30 -19.01 15.54 -13.17
N ASN A 31 -18.97 14.60 -14.12
CA ASN A 31 -20.14 14.05 -14.80
C ASN A 31 -20.72 12.80 -14.13
N GLY A 32 -20.28 12.46 -12.91
CA GLY A 32 -20.69 11.24 -12.20
C GLY A 32 -20.13 9.94 -12.77
N LYS A 33 -19.10 10.03 -13.63
CA LYS A 33 -18.45 8.86 -14.24
C LYS A 33 -17.46 8.23 -13.28
N GLU A 34 -17.57 6.92 -13.08
CA GLU A 34 -16.63 6.12 -12.31
C GLU A 34 -15.25 6.10 -12.96
N PHE A 35 -14.23 6.44 -12.15
CA PHE A 35 -12.84 6.44 -12.57
C PHE A 35 -12.09 5.33 -11.85
N PHE A 36 -11.62 4.35 -12.59
CA PHE A 36 -10.80 3.23 -12.10
C PHE A 36 -9.32 3.50 -12.35
N ALA A 37 -8.44 2.69 -11.73
CA ALA A 37 -7.00 2.84 -11.97
C ALA A 37 -6.64 2.78 -13.46
N GLN A 38 -7.26 1.88 -14.21
CA GLN A 38 -7.04 1.71 -15.66
C GLN A 38 -7.29 2.97 -16.51
N ASN A 39 -8.02 3.95 -15.98
CA ASN A 39 -8.33 5.18 -16.70
C ASN A 39 -7.19 6.22 -16.62
N ASP A 40 -6.23 6.06 -15.71
CA ASP A 40 -5.05 6.92 -15.58
C ASP A 40 -3.78 6.06 -15.49
N ILE A 41 -2.91 6.21 -16.50
CA ILE A 41 -1.68 5.42 -16.58
C ILE A 41 -0.72 5.68 -15.40
N MET A 42 -0.67 6.92 -14.93
CA MET A 42 0.25 7.33 -13.87
C MET A 42 -0.20 6.76 -12.52
N VAL A 43 -1.50 6.84 -12.23
CA VAL A 43 -2.11 6.25 -11.03
C VAL A 43 -2.04 4.71 -11.08
N SER A 44 -2.33 4.10 -12.23
CA SER A 44 -2.18 2.66 -12.46
C SER A 44 -0.76 2.17 -12.13
N VAL A 45 0.26 2.80 -12.71
CA VAL A 45 1.65 2.39 -12.51
C VAL A 45 2.03 2.50 -11.04
N ALA A 46 1.63 3.56 -10.35
CA ALA A 46 1.94 3.74 -8.93
C ALA A 46 1.26 2.70 -8.02
N LEU A 47 0.00 2.34 -8.30
CA LEU A 47 -0.73 1.31 -7.55
C LEU A 47 -0.16 -0.09 -7.82
N TYR A 48 0.12 -0.43 -9.07
CA TYR A 48 0.75 -1.71 -9.40
C TYR A 48 2.16 -1.81 -8.85
N LEU A 49 2.92 -0.71 -8.85
CA LEU A 49 4.24 -0.67 -8.22
C LEU A 49 4.13 -0.90 -6.71
N THR A 50 3.11 -0.35 -6.03
CA THR A 50 2.83 -0.65 -4.62
C THR A 50 2.64 -2.14 -4.39
N GLY A 51 1.83 -2.80 -5.23
CA GLY A 51 1.61 -4.24 -5.14
C GLY A 51 2.86 -5.06 -5.45
N ALA A 52 3.59 -4.70 -6.51
CA ALA A 52 4.82 -5.37 -6.93
C ALA A 52 5.92 -5.28 -5.86
N LEU A 53 6.12 -4.10 -5.26
CA LEU A 53 7.08 -3.92 -4.16
C LEU A 53 6.73 -4.81 -2.95
N ALA A 54 5.44 -4.94 -2.62
CA ALA A 54 5.00 -5.82 -1.55
C ALA A 54 5.24 -7.30 -1.87
N LEU A 55 4.97 -7.74 -3.11
CA LEU A 55 5.28 -9.10 -3.57
C LEU A 55 6.77 -9.39 -3.51
N VAL A 56 7.61 -8.48 -4.02
CA VAL A 56 9.07 -8.60 -3.93
C VAL A 56 9.50 -8.69 -2.46
N ALA A 57 8.95 -7.86 -1.58
CA ALA A 57 9.25 -7.89 -0.15
C ALA A 57 8.96 -9.26 0.49
N ILE A 58 7.92 -9.99 0.06
CA ILE A 58 7.62 -11.34 0.58
C ILE A 58 8.78 -12.30 0.29
N PHE A 59 9.36 -12.26 -0.92
CA PHE A 59 10.47 -13.13 -1.30
C PHE A 59 11.80 -12.75 -0.63
N LEU A 60 11.94 -11.52 -0.12
CA LEU A 60 13.11 -11.06 0.65
C LEU A 60 13.10 -11.51 2.13
N TYR A 61 12.30 -12.49 2.52
CA TYR A 61 12.21 -12.98 3.91
C TYR A 61 13.56 -13.37 4.55
N LYS A 62 14.55 -13.79 3.76
CA LYS A 62 15.90 -14.09 4.28
C LYS A 62 16.73 -12.83 4.58
N LYS A 63 16.45 -11.72 3.91
CA LYS A 63 17.19 -10.44 4.00
C LYS A 63 16.32 -9.39 4.69
N ARG A 64 16.15 -9.51 6.01
CA ARG A 64 15.20 -8.67 6.79
C ARG A 64 15.46 -7.18 6.68
N GLN A 65 16.72 -6.76 6.66
CA GLN A 65 17.06 -5.34 6.46
C GLN A 65 16.59 -4.82 5.11
N ASN A 66 16.82 -5.58 4.03
CA ASN A 66 16.34 -5.21 2.69
C ASN A 66 14.81 -5.22 2.62
N GLN A 67 14.16 -6.19 3.28
CA GLN A 67 12.70 -6.24 3.39
C GLN A 67 12.15 -4.98 4.07
N PHE A 68 12.80 -4.53 5.16
CA PHE A 68 12.44 -3.31 5.87
C PHE A 68 12.64 -2.05 5.02
N VAL A 69 13.77 -1.93 4.30
CA VAL A 69 14.04 -0.79 3.41
C VAL A 69 13.03 -0.74 2.27
N LEU A 70 12.74 -1.88 1.64
CA LEU A 70 11.78 -1.97 0.54
C LEU A 70 10.36 -1.57 0.99
N ASN A 71 9.94 -2.01 2.17
CA ASN A 71 8.67 -1.59 2.76
C ASN A 71 8.63 -0.09 3.08
N ARG A 72 9.75 0.52 3.49
CA ARG A 72 9.82 1.98 3.69
C ARG A 72 9.68 2.74 2.38
N LEU A 73 10.33 2.28 1.31
CA LEU A 73 10.14 2.86 -0.02
C LEU A 73 8.68 2.73 -0.48
N ASN A 74 8.05 1.59 -0.22
CA ASN A 74 6.64 1.38 -0.53
C ASN A 74 5.72 2.32 0.28
N MET A 75 6.01 2.58 1.56
CA MET A 75 5.26 3.57 2.35
C MET A 75 5.40 4.98 1.77
N ILE A 76 6.60 5.38 1.35
CA ILE A 76 6.84 6.70 0.73
C ILE A 76 6.02 6.83 -0.56
N LEU A 77 6.03 5.80 -1.41
CA LEU A 77 5.18 5.76 -2.62
C LEU A 77 3.70 5.95 -2.28
N ASN A 78 3.20 5.27 -1.26
CA ASN A 78 1.80 5.41 -0.83
C ASN A 78 1.50 6.79 -0.20
N LEU A 79 2.47 7.44 0.43
CA LEU A 79 2.32 8.83 0.90
C LEU A 79 2.20 9.81 -0.28
N PHE A 80 2.96 9.61 -1.36
CA PHE A 80 2.79 10.40 -2.58
C PHE A 80 1.42 10.16 -3.22
N LEU A 81 0.97 8.90 -3.31
CA LEU A 81 -0.37 8.57 -3.81
C LEU A 81 -1.47 9.21 -2.96
N LEU A 82 -1.32 9.17 -1.63
CA LEU A 82 -2.25 9.81 -0.71
C LEU A 82 -2.30 11.32 -0.94
N GLY A 83 -1.13 11.98 -1.05
CA GLY A 83 -1.05 13.41 -1.35
C GLY A 83 -1.72 13.76 -2.68
N PHE A 84 -1.51 12.94 -3.71
CA PHE A 84 -2.18 13.08 -5.01
C PHE A 84 -3.70 12.95 -4.88
N PHE A 85 -4.22 11.93 -4.19
CA PHE A 85 -5.66 11.76 -4.02
C PHE A 85 -6.29 12.86 -3.15
N VAL A 86 -5.60 13.35 -2.12
CA VAL A 86 -6.06 14.51 -1.33
C VAL A 86 -6.14 15.74 -2.23
N TYR A 87 -5.09 16.03 -3.00
CA TYR A 87 -5.09 17.15 -3.94
C TYR A 87 -6.23 17.02 -4.95
N ARG A 88 -6.41 15.86 -5.58
CA ARG A 88 -7.51 15.59 -6.52
C ARG A 88 -8.86 15.81 -5.86
N SER A 89 -9.06 15.29 -4.65
CA SER A 89 -10.30 15.44 -3.89
C SER A 89 -10.63 16.89 -3.56
N LEU A 90 -9.64 17.78 -3.41
CA LEU A 90 -9.86 19.20 -3.13
C LEU A 90 -10.18 20.00 -4.40
N ASN A 91 -9.77 19.51 -5.58
CA ASN A 91 -9.98 20.17 -6.87
C ASN A 91 -11.20 19.65 -7.64
N LEU A 92 -11.84 18.56 -7.20
CA LEU A 92 -13.14 18.15 -7.73
C LEU A 92 -14.20 19.16 -7.27
N SER A 93 -14.88 19.79 -8.23
CA SER A 93 -15.91 20.80 -7.96
C SER A 93 -17.03 20.20 -7.10
N GLY A 94 -17.19 20.76 -5.90
CA GLY A 94 -18.16 20.33 -4.89
C GLY A 94 -19.59 20.73 -5.21
N GLU A 95 -20.12 20.31 -6.35
CA GLU A 95 -21.56 20.39 -6.59
C GLU A 95 -22.21 19.12 -6.03
N THR A 96 -23.01 19.34 -4.98
CA THR A 96 -23.86 18.40 -4.23
C THR A 96 -23.27 17.81 -2.94
N LEU A 97 -24.12 17.83 -1.91
CA LEU A 97 -23.88 17.56 -0.49
C LEU A 97 -23.52 16.10 -0.14
N VAL A 98 -23.27 15.27 -1.15
CA VAL A 98 -22.71 13.92 -1.01
C VAL A 98 -21.80 13.73 -2.21
N SER A 99 -20.63 14.38 -2.19
CA SER A 99 -19.56 14.03 -3.11
C SER A 99 -19.16 12.59 -2.77
N GLU A 100 -19.72 11.62 -3.50
CA GLU A 100 -19.40 10.20 -3.40
C GLU A 100 -17.95 10.00 -3.85
N LYS A 101 -17.03 10.32 -2.94
CA LYS A 101 -15.60 10.07 -3.13
C LYS A 101 -15.43 8.56 -3.18
N GLY A 102 -14.92 8.07 -4.30
CA GLY A 102 -14.68 6.64 -4.47
C GLY A 102 -13.84 6.11 -3.33
N ILE A 103 -14.30 5.01 -2.73
CA ILE A 103 -13.61 4.36 -1.60
C ILE A 103 -12.19 3.92 -1.99
N GLY A 104 -11.89 3.79 -3.29
CA GLY A 104 -10.57 3.51 -3.82
C GLY A 104 -9.50 4.58 -3.47
N MET A 105 -9.88 5.82 -3.16
CA MET A 105 -8.93 6.83 -2.65
C MET A 105 -8.26 6.41 -1.33
N LEU A 106 -8.88 5.49 -0.57
CA LEU A 106 -8.36 5.01 0.72
C LEU A 106 -7.35 3.86 0.57
N ILE A 107 -7.16 3.32 -0.64
CA ILE A 107 -6.20 2.23 -0.91
C ILE A 107 -4.79 2.56 -0.35
N PRO A 108 -4.23 3.77 -0.56
CA PRO A 108 -2.90 4.09 -0.02
C PRO A 108 -2.89 4.18 1.52
N VAL A 109 -4.00 4.61 2.14
CA VAL A 109 -4.12 4.68 3.61
C VAL A 109 -4.04 3.29 4.22
N PHE A 110 -4.86 2.35 3.73
CA PHE A 110 -4.83 0.97 4.20
C PHE A 110 -3.48 0.30 3.90
N SER A 111 -2.89 0.59 2.75
CA SER A 111 -1.57 0.09 2.37
C SER A 111 -0.48 0.56 3.35
N ILE A 112 -0.48 1.84 3.74
CA ILE A 112 0.45 2.38 4.75
C ILE A 112 0.25 1.66 6.10
N VAL A 113 -1.00 1.50 6.55
CA VAL A 113 -1.29 0.80 7.83
C VAL A 113 -0.70 -0.62 7.81
N PHE A 114 -0.95 -1.39 6.76
CA PHE A 114 -0.41 -2.75 6.65
C PHE A 114 1.12 -2.77 6.51
N LEU A 115 1.73 -1.83 5.77
CA LEU A 115 3.19 -1.70 5.68
C LEU A 115 3.83 -1.37 7.04
N VAL A 116 3.21 -0.53 7.86
CA VAL A 116 3.66 -0.24 9.23
C VAL A 116 3.61 -1.49 10.09
N LEU A 117 2.51 -2.25 10.03
CA LEU A 117 2.38 -3.52 10.75
C LEU A 117 3.41 -4.56 10.28
N ALA A 118 3.63 -4.66 8.97
CA ALA A 118 4.68 -5.51 8.39
C ALA A 118 6.06 -5.15 8.92
N ASN A 119 6.41 -3.86 8.95
CA ASN A 119 7.70 -3.39 9.45
C ASN A 119 7.88 -3.64 10.95
N ARG A 120 6.82 -3.50 11.75
CA ARG A 120 6.86 -3.84 13.17
C ARG A 120 7.16 -5.34 13.37
N ALA A 121 6.54 -6.20 12.58
CA ALA A 121 6.79 -7.64 12.61
C ALA A 121 8.21 -7.99 12.14
N ILE A 122 8.70 -7.38 11.06
CA ILE A 122 10.07 -7.58 10.54
C ILE A 122 11.12 -7.19 11.58
N LYS A 123 10.92 -6.05 12.27
CA LYS A 123 11.84 -5.60 13.32
C LYS A 123 11.88 -6.59 14.48
N LYS A 124 10.72 -7.05 14.96
CA LYS A 124 10.64 -8.08 16.01
C LYS A 124 11.38 -9.36 15.61
N ASP A 125 11.21 -9.81 14.37
CA ASP A 125 11.89 -11.00 13.84
C ASP A 125 13.42 -10.84 13.77
N GLU A 126 13.90 -9.65 13.44
CA GLU A 126 15.32 -9.32 13.41
C GLU A 126 15.93 -9.26 14.81
N ASP A 127 15.24 -8.62 15.76
CA ASP A 127 15.67 -8.51 17.16
C ASP A 127 15.73 -9.89 17.83
N LEU A 128 14.78 -10.78 17.52
CA LEU A 128 14.77 -12.16 18.01
C LEU A 128 16.02 -12.93 17.56
N VAL A 129 16.37 -12.85 16.27
CA VAL A 129 17.57 -13.53 15.75
C VAL A 129 18.85 -12.98 16.38
N LYS A 130 18.96 -11.66 16.50
CA LYS A 130 20.13 -11.04 17.16
C LYS A 130 20.24 -11.44 18.63
N SER A 131 19.12 -11.62 19.33
CA SER A 131 19.15 -12.05 20.73
C SER A 131 19.65 -13.49 20.89
N VAL A 132 19.28 -14.39 19.98
CA VAL A 132 19.75 -15.79 19.98
C VAL A 132 21.23 -15.88 19.66
N ASP A 133 21.72 -15.08 18.70
CA ASP A 133 23.14 -15.07 18.33
C ASP A 133 24.05 -14.51 19.44
N ARG A 134 23.52 -13.68 20.36
CA ARG A 134 24.27 -13.15 21.52
C ARG A 134 24.43 -14.15 22.67
N LEU A 135 23.61 -15.21 22.70
CA LEU A 135 23.63 -16.25 23.74
C LEU A 135 24.48 -17.46 23.36
N ARG A 136 24.99 -17.48 22.12
CA ARG A 136 25.88 -18.51 21.57
C ARG A 136 27.32 -18.03 21.65
#